data_AF-D3K8V2-F1
#
_entry.id   AF-D3K8V2-F1
#
_cell.length_a   1.000
_cell.length_b   1.000
_cell.length_c   1.000
_cell.angle_alpha   90.00
_cell.angle_beta   90.00
_cell.angle_gamma   90.00
#
_symmetry.space_group_name_H-M   'P 1'
#
loop_
_entity.id
_entity.type
_entity.pdbx_description
1 polymer ?
#
loop_
_entity_poly.entity_id
_entity_poly.type
_entity_poly.pdbx_seq_one_letter_code
_entity_poly.pdbx_strand_id
1 'polypeptide(L)'
;VVIGSHRVVCFARTRAAADRLPGRADVLRALAGIDLGFRTPQPLSEGGAQGTDEPPYLVLSRIPGAPLEDDVLTSPEVAEAVARQYATLLSGLAAAGGEEKVRAALPEAPANEWQEFATGVRTELFPLMSDGGRERAERELAALDALPHLTSAVVHGDLGGENVLWETVDGVPRMSGVVDWDEVGIGDPA
;
A
#
# COMPACT_ATOMS: atom_id res chain seq x y z
N VAL A 1 -9.35 2.79 -13.42
CA VAL A 1 -9.37 4.07 -12.66
C VAL A 1 -9.49 5.21 -13.66
N VAL A 2 -10.27 6.23 -13.34
CA VAL A 2 -10.39 7.48 -14.12
C VAL A 2 -9.87 8.62 -13.25
N ILE A 3 -8.90 9.38 -13.76
CA ILE A 3 -8.25 10.47 -13.02
C ILE A 3 -8.72 11.81 -13.60
N GLY A 4 -9.43 12.58 -12.79
CA GLY A 4 -9.83 13.95 -13.11
C GLY A 4 -8.90 14.99 -12.46
N SER A 5 -9.23 16.27 -12.63
CA SER A 5 -8.41 17.37 -12.06
C SER A 5 -8.34 17.35 -10.54
N HIS A 6 -9.43 16.97 -9.86
CA HIS A 6 -9.58 17.00 -8.40
C HIS A 6 -10.02 15.68 -7.78
N ARG A 7 -10.37 14.68 -8.60
CA ARG A 7 -10.99 13.43 -8.14
C ARG A 7 -10.42 12.25 -8.90
N VAL A 8 -10.39 11.10 -8.23
CA VAL A 8 -10.06 9.80 -8.81
C VAL A 8 -11.28 8.91 -8.66
N VAL A 9 -11.67 8.20 -9.71
CA VAL A 9 -12.78 7.25 -9.68
C VAL A 9 -12.25 5.84 -9.93
N CYS A 10 -12.41 4.98 -8.93
CA CYS A 10 -12.04 3.57 -8.95
C CYS A 10 -13.30 2.74 -9.24
N PHE A 11 -13.31 2.03 -10.36
CA PHE A 11 -14.37 1.07 -10.68
C PHE A 11 -13.89 -0.34 -10.41
N ALA A 12 -14.69 -1.13 -9.71
CA ALA A 12 -14.42 -2.55 -9.54
C ALA A 12 -14.60 -3.29 -10.86
N ARG A 13 -13.54 -3.96 -11.33
CA ARG A 13 -13.56 -4.76 -12.56
C ARG A 13 -13.98 -6.21 -12.34
N THR A 14 -13.99 -6.64 -11.08
CA THR A 14 -14.32 -8.02 -10.67
C THR A 14 -15.23 -7.98 -9.45
N ARG A 15 -15.96 -9.07 -9.21
CA ARG A 15 -16.77 -9.22 -7.99
C ARG A 15 -15.93 -9.12 -6.72
N ALA A 16 -14.76 -9.77 -6.71
CA ALA A 16 -13.84 -9.70 -5.57
C ALA A 16 -13.36 -8.27 -5.30
N ALA A 17 -13.10 -7.47 -6.34
CA ALA A 17 -12.75 -6.06 -6.17
C ALA A 17 -13.95 -5.23 -5.66
N ALA A 18 -15.17 -5.54 -6.12
CA ALA A 18 -16.39 -4.87 -5.65
C ALA A 18 -16.65 -5.14 -4.17
N ASP A 19 -16.51 -6.39 -3.74
CA ASP A 19 -16.72 -6.79 -2.35
C ASP A 19 -15.71 -6.15 -1.39
N ARG A 20 -14.53 -5.73 -1.88
CA ARG A 20 -13.49 -5.01 -1.12
C ARG A 20 -13.67 -3.49 -1.05
N LEU A 21 -14.46 -2.88 -1.94
CA LEU A 21 -14.58 -1.41 -2.00
C LEU A 21 -15.05 -0.75 -0.70
N PRO A 22 -16.04 -1.28 0.04
CA PRO A 22 -16.44 -0.70 1.33
C PRO A 22 -15.30 -0.71 2.35
N GLY A 23 -14.59 -1.84 2.46
CA GLY A 23 -13.44 -1.98 3.36
C GLY A 23 -12.32 -0.99 3.01
N ARG A 24 -12.03 -0.81 1.70
CA ARG A 24 -11.08 0.20 1.22
C ARG A 24 -11.48 1.62 1.66
N ALA A 25 -12.77 1.96 1.58
CA ALA A 25 -13.24 3.28 1.99
C ALA A 25 -13.09 3.48 3.51
N ASP A 26 -13.41 2.49 4.33
CA ASP A 26 -13.26 2.57 5.79
C ASP A 26 -11.80 2.73 6.22
N VAL A 27 -10.91 1.97 5.60
CA VAL A 27 -9.46 2.07 5.79
C VAL A 27 -8.94 3.47 5.46
N LEU A 28 -9.31 4.03 4.30
CA LEU A 28 -8.88 5.37 3.91
C LEU A 28 -9.45 6.46 4.83
N ARG A 29 -10.66 6.28 5.36
CA ARG A 29 -11.23 7.17 6.40
C ARG A 29 -10.43 7.09 7.70
N ALA A 30 -10.01 5.89 8.11
CA ALA A 30 -9.17 5.69 9.28
C ALA A 30 -7.81 6.38 9.10
N LEU A 31 -7.14 6.15 7.97
CA LEU A 31 -5.86 6.78 7.62
C LEU A 31 -5.94 8.31 7.60
N ALA A 32 -7.03 8.88 7.07
CA ALA A 32 -7.25 10.33 7.06
C ALA A 32 -7.35 10.94 8.48
N GLY A 33 -7.65 10.13 9.50
CA GLY A 33 -7.66 10.52 10.91
C GLY A 33 -6.29 10.42 11.60
N ILE A 34 -5.26 9.98 10.89
CA ILE A 34 -3.87 9.87 11.38
C ILE A 34 -3.07 11.03 10.80
N ASP A 35 -2.38 11.78 11.66
CA ASP A 35 -1.47 12.83 11.20
C ASP A 35 -0.14 12.21 10.78
N LEU A 36 -0.12 11.67 9.56
CA LEU A 36 1.06 11.02 9.00
C LEU A 36 2.08 12.03 8.41
N GLY A 37 1.76 13.32 8.40
CA GLY A 37 2.62 14.36 7.82
C GLY A 37 2.63 14.43 6.28
N PHE A 38 1.80 13.62 5.61
CA PHE A 38 1.59 13.64 4.16
C PHE A 38 0.11 13.39 3.82
N ARG A 39 -0.29 13.67 2.57
CA ARG A 39 -1.68 13.46 2.14
C ARG A 39 -1.94 12.00 1.81
N THR A 40 -3.13 11.52 2.19
CA THR A 40 -3.71 10.25 1.75
C THR A 40 -5.00 10.53 0.96
N PRO A 41 -5.40 9.65 0.02
CA PRO A 41 -6.67 9.83 -0.71
C PRO A 41 -7.84 9.75 0.26
N GLN A 42 -8.75 10.71 0.19
CA GLN A 42 -9.94 10.74 1.03
C GLN A 42 -11.14 10.20 0.27
N PRO A 43 -11.90 9.25 0.83
CA PRO A 43 -13.17 8.81 0.27
C PRO A 43 -14.16 9.97 0.24
N LEU A 44 -14.70 10.26 -0.96
CA LEU A 44 -15.66 11.34 -1.18
C LEU A 44 -17.08 10.80 -1.39
N SER A 45 -17.20 9.70 -2.14
CA SER A 45 -18.47 9.00 -2.35
C SER A 45 -18.23 7.57 -2.85
N GLU A 46 -19.18 6.69 -2.62
CA GLU A 46 -19.19 5.29 -3.06
C GLU A 46 -20.58 4.97 -3.64
N GLY A 47 -20.67 3.98 -4.53
CA GLY A 47 -21.94 3.61 -5.17
C GLY A 47 -21.85 2.31 -5.97
N GLY A 48 -22.95 1.96 -6.65
CA GLY A 48 -23.11 0.66 -7.31
C GLY A 48 -23.32 -0.50 -6.31
N ALA A 49 -24.28 -0.36 -5.39
CA ALA A 49 -24.60 -1.40 -4.42
C ALA A 49 -25.01 -2.73 -5.08
N GLN A 50 -24.81 -3.85 -4.38
CA GLN A 50 -25.24 -5.17 -4.82
C GLN A 50 -26.74 -5.16 -5.18
N GLY A 51 -27.06 -5.50 -6.43
CA GLY A 51 -28.43 -5.54 -6.94
C GLY A 51 -28.85 -4.32 -7.80
N THR A 52 -27.94 -3.37 -8.02
CA THR A 52 -28.14 -2.30 -9.02
C THR A 52 -27.44 -2.66 -10.34
N ASP A 53 -27.94 -2.13 -11.47
CA ASP A 53 -27.27 -2.25 -12.78
C ASP A 53 -26.02 -1.34 -12.91
N GLU A 54 -25.71 -0.58 -11.86
CA GLU A 54 -24.57 0.34 -11.84
C GLU A 54 -23.30 -0.39 -11.33
N PRO A 55 -22.15 -0.25 -12.02
CA PRO A 55 -20.91 -0.88 -11.58
C PRO A 55 -20.44 -0.30 -10.23
N PRO A 56 -20.00 -1.14 -9.27
CA PRO A 56 -19.46 -0.68 -7.99
C PRO A 56 -18.28 0.27 -8.17
N TYR A 57 -18.30 1.41 -7.47
CA TYR A 57 -17.27 2.43 -7.56
C TYR A 57 -16.96 3.13 -6.24
N LEU A 58 -15.76 3.71 -6.18
CA LEU A 58 -15.28 4.58 -5.11
C LEU A 58 -14.66 5.85 -5.71
N VAL A 59 -15.10 7.02 -5.24
CA VAL A 59 -14.57 8.33 -5.61
C VAL A 59 -13.66 8.82 -4.49
N LEU A 60 -12.43 9.17 -4.85
CA LEU A 60 -11.39 9.64 -3.94
C LEU A 60 -11.00 11.08 -4.27
N SER A 61 -10.50 11.81 -3.27
CA SER A 61 -9.76 13.05 -3.51
C SER A 61 -8.49 12.77 -4.31
N ARG A 62 -8.13 13.69 -5.20
CA ARG A 62 -6.85 13.61 -5.91
C ARG A 62 -5.76 14.29 -5.09
N ILE A 63 -4.67 13.57 -4.89
CA ILE A 63 -3.41 14.14 -4.42
C ILE A 63 -2.68 14.72 -5.64
N PRO A 64 -2.20 15.98 -5.60
CA PRO A 64 -1.42 16.56 -6.68
C PRO A 64 -0.02 15.94 -6.74
N GLY A 65 0.71 16.21 -7.82
CA GLY A 65 2.01 15.62 -8.06
C GLY A 65 1.96 14.38 -8.95
N ALA A 66 3.13 13.78 -9.12
CA ALA A 66 3.37 12.58 -9.93
C ALA A 66 4.45 11.72 -9.26
N PRO A 67 4.55 10.42 -9.60
CA PRO A 67 5.71 9.62 -9.23
C PRO A 67 7.01 10.30 -9.64
N LEU A 68 8.08 10.06 -8.88
CA LEU A 68 9.38 10.64 -9.18
C LEU A 68 9.97 9.97 -10.43
N GLU A 69 10.51 10.75 -11.35
CA GLU A 69 11.27 10.23 -12.48
C GLU A 69 12.69 9.83 -12.03
N ASP A 70 13.22 8.71 -12.53
CA ASP A 70 14.49 8.14 -12.08
C ASP A 70 15.70 9.07 -12.30
N ASP A 71 15.66 9.91 -13.34
CA ASP A 71 16.72 10.84 -13.70
C ASP A 71 16.86 12.01 -12.70
N VAL A 72 15.81 12.32 -11.94
CA VAL A 72 15.82 13.31 -10.85
C VAL A 72 16.78 12.91 -9.72
N LEU A 73 17.00 11.61 -9.53
CA LEU A 73 17.85 11.06 -8.48
C LEU A 73 19.35 11.04 -8.82
N THR A 74 19.75 11.57 -9.98
CA THR A 74 21.17 11.63 -10.40
C THR A 74 22.01 12.58 -9.55
N SER A 75 21.39 13.58 -8.92
CA SER A 75 22.07 14.46 -7.95
C SER A 75 22.09 13.81 -6.56
N PRO A 76 23.26 13.58 -5.95
CA PRO A 76 23.35 13.00 -4.61
C PRO A 76 22.61 13.80 -3.54
N GLU A 77 22.63 15.14 -3.64
CA GLU A 77 21.93 16.02 -2.69
C GLU A 77 20.42 15.86 -2.77
N VAL A 78 19.88 15.70 -3.99
CA VAL A 78 18.45 15.46 -4.24
C VAL A 78 18.08 14.07 -3.76
N ALA A 79 18.88 13.05 -4.09
CA ALA A 79 18.65 11.68 -3.63
C ALA A 79 18.62 11.60 -2.09
N GLU A 80 19.53 12.28 -1.40
CA GLU A 80 19.54 12.34 0.06
C GLU A 80 18.29 13.06 0.61
N ALA A 81 17.85 14.15 -0.03
CA ALA A 81 16.63 14.87 0.36
C ALA A 81 15.36 14.03 0.18
N VAL A 82 15.28 13.24 -0.89
CA VAL A 82 14.20 12.28 -1.14
C VAL A 82 14.24 11.15 -0.10
N ALA A 83 15.41 10.56 0.14
CA ALA A 83 15.59 9.49 1.13
C ALA A 83 15.19 9.93 2.54
N ARG A 84 15.52 11.17 2.96
CA ARG A 84 15.08 11.73 4.25
C ARG A 84 13.56 11.83 4.38
N GLN A 85 12.86 12.13 3.29
CA GLN A 85 11.39 12.17 3.29
C GLN A 85 10.78 10.77 3.39
N TYR A 86 11.36 9.77 2.72
CA TYR A 86 10.98 8.37 2.94
C TYR A 86 11.25 7.90 4.38
N ALA A 87 12.40 8.25 4.96
CA ALA A 87 12.69 7.91 6.34
C ALA A 87 11.69 8.54 7.32
N THR A 88 11.25 9.77 7.04
CA THR A 88 10.19 10.46 7.82
C THR A 88 8.84 9.76 7.67
N LEU A 89 8.46 9.39 6.44
CA LEU A 89 7.25 8.60 6.13
C LEU A 89 7.24 7.28 6.92
N LEU A 90 8.30 6.48 6.79
CA LEU A 90 8.40 5.17 7.46
C LEU A 90 8.42 5.30 8.98
N SER A 91 9.10 6.33 9.52
CA SER A 91 9.09 6.60 10.96
C SER A 91 7.70 7.00 11.46
N GLY A 92 6.96 7.80 10.69
CA GLY A 92 5.59 8.18 11.02
C GLY A 92 4.63 6.99 11.03
N LEU A 93 4.77 6.09 10.05
CA LEU A 93 4.00 4.85 9.99
C LEU A 93 4.32 3.88 11.14
N ALA A 94 5.60 3.76 11.49
CA ALA A 94 6.04 2.98 12.65
C ALA A 94 5.46 3.54 13.95
N ALA A 95 5.49 4.86 14.13
CA ALA A 95 4.90 5.51 15.31
C ALA A 95 3.39 5.32 15.39
N ALA A 96 2.68 5.48 14.26
CA ALA A 96 1.23 5.30 14.18
C ALA A 96 0.80 3.86 14.54
N GLY A 97 1.64 2.85 14.27
CA GLY A 97 1.35 1.45 14.63
C GLY A 97 1.28 1.19 16.15
N GLY A 98 1.83 2.09 16.96
CA GLY A 98 1.73 2.06 18.42
C GLY A 98 0.45 2.71 18.97
N GLU A 99 -0.36 3.37 18.15
CA GLU A 99 -1.57 4.06 18.59
C GLU A 99 -2.78 3.11 18.61
N GLU A 100 -3.43 2.97 19.77
CA GLU A 100 -4.58 2.07 19.95
C GLU A 100 -5.71 2.33 18.94
N LYS A 101 -6.02 3.61 18.66
CA LYS A 101 -7.05 3.98 17.68
C LYS A 101 -6.71 3.51 16.26
N VAL A 102 -5.43 3.42 15.92
CA VAL A 102 -4.95 3.00 14.61
C VAL A 102 -5.01 1.49 14.51
N ARG A 103 -4.53 0.78 15.54
CA ARG A 103 -4.62 -0.68 15.63
C ARG A 103 -6.06 -1.18 15.60
N ALA A 104 -6.99 -0.46 16.22
CA ALA A 104 -8.41 -0.81 16.18
C ALA A 104 -9.08 -0.59 14.81
N ALA A 105 -8.48 0.25 13.95
CA ALA A 105 -9.07 0.66 12.69
C ALA A 105 -8.48 -0.02 11.46
N LEU A 106 -7.27 -0.60 11.58
CA LEU A 106 -6.57 -1.27 10.48
C LEU A 106 -6.53 -2.79 10.70
N PRO A 107 -6.58 -3.59 9.63
CA PRO A 107 -6.43 -5.03 9.75
C PRO A 107 -5.01 -5.37 10.24
N GLU A 108 -4.88 -6.33 11.13
CA GLU A 108 -3.59 -6.88 11.56
C GLU A 108 -3.19 -8.03 10.65
N ALA A 109 -1.91 -8.07 10.23
CA ALA A 109 -1.38 -9.13 9.40
C ALA A 109 -1.52 -10.49 10.12
N PRO A 110 -1.93 -11.58 9.43
CA PRO A 110 -2.03 -12.89 10.05
C PRO A 110 -0.67 -13.43 10.52
N ALA A 111 -0.63 -14.08 11.69
CA ALA A 111 0.59 -14.69 12.21
C ALA A 111 1.20 -15.76 11.30
N ASN A 112 0.39 -16.34 10.41
CA ASN A 112 0.75 -17.41 9.51
C ASN A 112 0.83 -16.97 8.04
N GLU A 113 0.83 -15.67 7.74
CA GLU A 113 0.80 -15.13 6.38
C GLU A 113 1.93 -15.71 5.50
N TRP A 114 3.15 -15.73 6.00
CA TRP A 114 4.29 -16.28 5.26
C TRP A 114 4.20 -17.80 5.03
N GLN A 115 3.65 -18.54 5.99
CA GLN A 115 3.41 -19.97 5.85
C GLN A 115 2.30 -20.25 4.82
N GLU A 116 1.24 -19.44 4.80
CA GLU A 116 0.17 -19.52 3.80
C GLU A 116 0.70 -19.19 2.40
N PHE A 117 1.49 -18.12 2.28
CA PHE A 117 2.17 -17.77 1.03
C PHE A 117 3.05 -18.93 0.52
N ALA A 118 3.92 -19.46 1.38
CA ALA A 118 4.79 -20.58 1.03
C ALA A 118 3.99 -21.84 0.64
N THR A 119 2.88 -22.12 1.33
CA THR A 119 1.97 -23.20 0.96
C THR A 119 1.33 -22.96 -0.41
N GLY A 120 0.90 -21.73 -0.70
CA GLY A 120 0.35 -21.33 -1.99
C GLY A 120 1.34 -21.53 -3.14
N VAL A 121 2.60 -21.10 -2.95
CA VAL A 121 3.66 -21.32 -3.96
C VAL A 121 3.89 -22.81 -4.22
N ARG A 122 3.97 -23.62 -3.16
CA ARG A 122 4.17 -25.08 -3.27
C ARG A 122 3.00 -25.79 -3.96
N THR A 123 1.78 -25.32 -3.76
CA THR A 123 0.58 -25.97 -4.31
C THR A 123 0.30 -25.53 -5.75
N GLU A 124 0.43 -24.24 -6.05
CA GLU A 124 0.03 -23.66 -7.33
C GLU A 124 1.19 -23.55 -8.34
N LEU A 125 2.39 -23.22 -7.87
CA LEU A 125 3.51 -22.90 -8.78
C LEU A 125 4.48 -24.07 -8.98
N PHE A 126 4.73 -24.91 -7.97
CA PHE A 126 5.64 -26.05 -8.11
C PHE A 126 5.26 -27.04 -9.23
N PRO A 127 3.97 -27.33 -9.51
CA PRO A 127 3.61 -28.17 -10.64
C PRO A 127 4.03 -27.60 -12.00
N LEU A 128 4.27 -26.29 -12.09
CA LEU A 128 4.65 -25.56 -13.30
C LEU A 128 6.17 -25.34 -13.42
N MET A 129 6.93 -25.70 -12.39
CA MET A 129 8.37 -25.47 -12.31
C MET A 129 9.18 -26.71 -12.72
N SER A 130 10.38 -26.47 -13.25
CA SER A 130 11.40 -27.52 -13.36
C SER A 130 11.91 -27.95 -11.98
N ASP A 131 12.55 -29.12 -11.91
CA ASP A 131 13.13 -29.63 -10.65
C ASP A 131 14.09 -28.63 -10.00
N GLY A 132 15.03 -28.08 -10.80
CA GLY A 132 15.96 -27.06 -10.29
C GLY A 132 15.28 -25.75 -9.87
N GLY A 133 14.15 -25.40 -10.50
CA GLY A 133 13.33 -24.25 -10.09
C GLY A 133 12.68 -24.49 -8.72
N ARG A 134 12.11 -25.69 -8.51
CA ARG A 134 11.52 -26.10 -7.23
C ARG A 134 12.55 -26.11 -6.11
N GLU A 135 13.72 -26.70 -6.34
CA GLU A 135 14.78 -26.73 -5.34
C GLU A 135 15.26 -25.34 -4.94
N ARG A 136 15.35 -24.41 -5.92
CA ARG A 136 15.69 -23.01 -5.62
C ARG A 136 14.59 -22.34 -4.82
N ALA A 137 13.34 -22.46 -5.24
CA ALA A 137 12.20 -21.86 -4.54
C ALA A 137 12.09 -22.39 -3.10
N GLU A 138 12.25 -23.70 -2.90
CA GLU A 138 12.18 -24.31 -1.56
C GLU A 138 13.25 -23.76 -0.62
N ARG A 139 14.47 -23.48 -1.11
CA ARG A 139 15.52 -22.87 -0.28
C ARG A 139 15.14 -21.47 0.22
N GLU A 140 14.51 -20.66 -0.62
CA GLU A 140 14.05 -19.33 -0.23
C GLU A 140 12.85 -19.43 0.72
N LEU A 141 11.88 -20.30 0.41
CA LEU A 141 10.68 -20.48 1.22
C LEU A 141 10.98 -21.05 2.61
N ALA A 142 11.98 -21.91 2.75
CA ALA A 142 12.38 -22.45 4.04
C ALA A 142 12.89 -21.36 5.02
N ALA A 143 13.40 -20.24 4.51
CA ALA A 143 13.79 -19.11 5.35
C ALA A 143 12.59 -18.41 6.01
N LEU A 144 11.41 -18.49 5.38
CA LEU A 144 10.18 -17.88 5.89
C LEU A 144 9.69 -18.52 7.19
N ASP A 145 9.94 -19.81 7.39
CA ASP A 145 9.52 -20.54 8.60
C ASP A 145 10.19 -20.01 9.89
N ALA A 146 11.31 -19.30 9.74
CA ALA A 146 12.06 -18.71 10.85
C ALA A 146 11.76 -17.22 11.07
N LEU A 147 10.93 -16.59 10.23
CA LEU A 147 10.62 -15.17 10.38
C LEU A 147 9.74 -14.94 11.61
N PRO A 148 10.07 -13.96 12.47
CA PRO A 148 9.21 -13.59 13.58
C PRO A 148 7.93 -12.95 13.04
N HIS A 149 6.81 -13.19 13.73
CA HIS A 149 5.60 -12.43 13.48
C HIS A 149 5.71 -11.04 14.12
N LEU A 150 5.86 -10.01 13.30
CA LEU A 150 5.95 -8.62 13.73
C LEU A 150 4.72 -7.85 13.25
N THR A 151 4.02 -7.19 14.18
CA THR A 151 2.84 -6.35 13.90
C THR A 151 2.94 -5.03 14.67
N SER A 152 4.04 -4.31 14.45
CA SER A 152 4.42 -3.12 15.24
C SER A 152 4.19 -1.78 14.54
N ALA A 153 3.98 -1.79 13.22
CA ALA A 153 3.87 -0.58 12.41
C ALA A 153 2.62 -0.60 11.54
N VAL A 154 2.16 0.58 11.13
CA VAL A 154 1.31 0.67 9.94
C VAL A 154 2.18 0.36 8.73
N VAL A 155 1.76 -0.55 7.87
CA VAL A 155 2.45 -0.90 6.63
C VAL A 155 1.55 -0.57 5.45
N HIS A 156 2.11 -0.01 4.37
CA HIS A 156 1.35 0.29 3.16
C HIS A 156 0.92 -0.98 2.40
N GLY A 157 1.73 -2.04 2.48
CA GLY A 157 1.60 -3.28 1.72
C GLY A 157 2.27 -3.22 0.35
N ASP A 158 2.16 -2.07 -0.34
CA ASP A 158 2.74 -1.88 -1.68
C ASP A 158 3.48 -0.53 -1.84
N LEU A 159 4.49 -0.25 -1.00
CA LEU A 159 5.15 1.07 -1.01
C LEU A 159 6.21 1.19 -2.11
N GLY A 160 5.77 1.17 -3.37
CA GLY A 160 6.58 1.46 -4.56
C GLY A 160 6.70 2.95 -4.88
N GLY A 161 7.69 3.32 -5.71
CA GLY A 161 7.91 4.71 -6.14
C GLY A 161 6.73 5.31 -6.94
N GLU A 162 5.96 4.45 -7.61
CA GLU A 162 4.72 4.74 -8.32
C GLU A 162 3.57 5.17 -7.39
N ASN A 163 3.62 4.75 -6.12
CA ASN A 163 2.60 5.03 -5.12
C ASN A 163 2.94 6.28 -4.28
N VAL A 164 4.12 6.87 -4.46
CA VAL A 164 4.54 8.10 -3.79
C VAL A 164 4.55 9.26 -4.77
N LEU A 165 3.72 10.26 -4.49
CA LEU A 165 3.56 11.43 -5.36
C LEU A 165 4.43 12.59 -4.89
N TRP A 166 5.04 13.28 -5.84
CA TRP A 166 5.97 14.38 -5.64
C TRP A 166 5.50 15.63 -6.36
N GLU A 167 5.72 16.78 -5.72
CA GLU A 167 5.66 18.10 -6.35
C GLU A 167 7.06 18.70 -6.36
N THR A 168 7.38 19.51 -7.35
CA THR A 168 8.63 20.29 -7.36
C THR A 168 8.38 21.63 -6.66
N VAL A 169 9.08 21.87 -5.55
CA VAL A 169 9.01 23.13 -4.79
C VAL A 169 10.40 23.73 -4.74
N ASP A 170 10.55 24.95 -5.23
CA ASP A 170 11.84 25.66 -5.33
C ASP A 170 12.94 24.84 -6.03
N GLY A 171 12.55 24.04 -7.02
CA GLY A 171 13.45 23.17 -7.78
C GLY A 171 13.81 21.85 -7.10
N VAL A 172 13.25 21.54 -5.92
CA VAL A 172 13.52 20.32 -5.16
C VAL A 172 12.26 19.45 -5.04
N PRO A 173 12.37 18.12 -5.20
CA PRO A 173 11.24 17.21 -4.96
C PRO A 173 10.76 17.26 -3.51
N ARG A 174 9.45 17.47 -3.35
CA ARG A 174 8.76 17.42 -2.07
C ARG A 174 7.64 16.40 -2.14
N MET A 175 7.64 15.46 -1.19
CA MET A 175 6.60 14.45 -1.09
C MET A 175 5.26 15.17 -0.84
N SER A 176 4.31 14.86 -1.71
CA SER A 176 3.01 15.48 -1.75
C SER A 176 1.96 14.58 -1.11
N GLY A 177 2.13 13.26 -1.18
CA GLY A 177 1.26 12.25 -0.58
C GLY A 177 1.58 10.85 -1.10
N VAL A 178 0.87 9.86 -0.55
CA VAL A 178 1.01 8.44 -0.89
C VAL A 178 -0.36 7.90 -1.27
N VAL A 179 -0.43 7.11 -2.32
CA VAL A 179 -1.67 6.56 -2.89
C VAL A 179 -1.64 5.03 -2.88
N ASP A 180 -2.79 4.42 -3.15
CA ASP A 180 -2.98 2.97 -3.26
C ASP A 180 -2.79 2.14 -1.97
N TRP A 181 -3.45 2.59 -0.91
CA TRP A 181 -3.51 1.93 0.40
C TRP A 181 -4.41 0.68 0.45
N ASP A 182 -4.50 -0.09 -0.64
CA ASP A 182 -5.42 -1.24 -0.71
C ASP A 182 -4.94 -2.43 0.14
N GLU A 183 -3.63 -2.50 0.41
CA GLU A 183 -2.96 -3.56 1.18
C GLU A 183 -2.49 -3.10 2.56
N VAL A 184 -2.99 -1.95 3.03
CA VAL A 184 -2.57 -1.39 4.32
C VAL A 184 -3.03 -2.23 5.50
N GLY A 185 -2.16 -2.35 6.49
CA GLY A 185 -2.46 -3.05 7.73
C GLY A 185 -1.48 -2.71 8.84
N ILE A 186 -1.59 -3.45 9.95
CA ILE A 186 -0.59 -3.50 11.01
C ILE A 186 0.31 -4.71 10.74
N GLY A 187 1.61 -4.49 10.54
CA GLY A 187 2.53 -5.52 10.09
C GLY A 187 3.99 -5.26 10.43
N ASP A 188 4.87 -5.98 9.73
CA ASP A 188 6.31 -5.85 9.82
C ASP A 188 6.77 -4.60 9.04
N PRO A 189 7.46 -3.63 9.67
CA PRO A 189 7.93 -2.43 8.97
C PRO A 189 9.05 -2.66 7.96
N ALA A 190 9.63 -3.87 7.87
CA ALA A 190 10.77 -4.19 7.02
C ALA A 190 10.43 -4.38 5.53
#